data_AF-A0A7T5EM38-F1
#
_entry.id   AF-A0A7T5EM38-F1
#
_cell.length_a   1.000
_cell.length_b   1.000
_cell.length_c   1.000
_cell.angle_alpha   90.00
_cell.angle_beta   90.00
_cell.angle_gamma   90.00
#
_symmetry.space_group_name_H-M   'P 1'
#
loop_
_entity.id
_entity.type
_entity.pdbx_description
1 polymer ?
#
loop_
_entity_poly.entity_id
_entity_poly.type
_entity_poly.pdbx_seq_one_letter_code
_entity_poly.pdbx_strand_id
1 'polypeptide(L)'
;MTITKRSADKCTPPFSNVINYQWGLPDNTDKVAPKISYTEVNPHWGWYISAGSYMEDYNNGANRVLDILLVTLGASLLVGMVIILLFSPSSGETPAALDQAGATRVIRSSGCKRAPDFQQR
;
A
#
# COMPACT_ATOMS: atom_id res chain seq x y z
N MET A 1 -21.73 21.18 19.01
CA MET A 1 -21.40 19.79 18.65
C MET A 1 -21.37 19.72 17.13
N THR A 2 -20.24 20.07 16.53
CA THR A 2 -20.11 20.24 15.08
C THR A 2 -19.45 18.99 14.54
N ILE A 3 -20.25 18.04 14.05
CA ILE A 3 -19.72 16.86 13.36
C ILE A 3 -19.13 17.36 12.04
N THR A 4 -17.81 17.48 11.98
CA THR A 4 -17.10 17.81 10.76
C THR A 4 -17.22 16.64 9.79
N LYS A 5 -18.11 16.76 8.80
CA LYS A 5 -18.11 15.90 7.61
C LYS A 5 -16.83 16.17 6.82
N ARG A 6 -15.73 15.50 7.16
CA ARG A 6 -14.61 15.35 6.25
C ARG A 6 -14.27 13.88 6.08
N SER A 7 -14.37 13.45 4.83
CA SER A 7 -13.79 12.23 4.29
C SER A 7 -14.51 10.93 4.66
N ALA A 8 -15.77 10.81 4.23
CA ALA A 8 -16.14 9.55 3.60
C ALA A 8 -15.51 9.58 2.20
N ASP A 9 -14.75 8.55 1.91
CA ASP A 9 -13.82 8.43 0.80
C ASP A 9 -14.60 8.50 -0.52
N LYS A 10 -14.11 9.31 -1.47
CA LYS A 10 -14.79 9.60 -2.74
C LYS A 10 -14.92 8.40 -3.70
N CYS A 11 -14.60 7.19 -3.26
CA CYS A 11 -14.50 5.99 -4.10
C CYS A 11 -15.46 4.88 -3.68
N THR A 12 -16.50 5.19 -2.91
CA THR A 12 -17.48 4.18 -2.50
C THR A 12 -18.58 4.07 -3.56
N PRO A 13 -18.84 2.90 -4.17
CA PRO A 13 -19.91 2.76 -5.15
C PRO A 13 -21.27 3.07 -4.50
N PRO A 14 -22.27 3.53 -5.29
CA PRO A 14 -23.54 4.06 -4.77
C PRO A 14 -24.38 3.07 -3.96
N PHE A 15 -24.01 1.78 -3.95
CA PHE A 15 -24.68 0.71 -3.18
C PHE A 15 -23.77 0.05 -2.14
N SER A 16 -22.75 0.75 -1.65
CA SER A 16 -21.87 0.18 -0.63
C SER A 16 -22.52 0.16 0.74
N ASN A 17 -22.55 -1.04 1.32
CA ASN A 17 -22.96 -1.31 2.69
C ASN A 17 -21.87 -0.98 3.73
N VAL A 18 -20.79 -0.31 3.31
CA VAL A 18 -19.64 0.08 4.15
C VAL A 18 -19.72 1.56 4.49
N ILE A 19 -19.53 1.89 5.77
CA ILE A 19 -19.52 3.25 6.31
C ILE A 19 -18.23 3.48 7.08
N ASN A 20 -17.53 4.56 6.74
CA ASN A 20 -16.35 5.05 7.46
C ASN A 20 -16.74 6.28 8.30
N TYR A 21 -16.40 6.25 9.59
CA TYR A 21 -16.66 7.34 10.51
C TYR A 21 -15.60 7.39 11.60
N GLN A 22 -15.56 8.50 12.33
CA GLN A 22 -14.65 8.69 13.44
C GLN A 22 -15.41 8.48 14.75
N TRP A 23 -14.86 7.65 15.64
CA TRP A 23 -15.48 7.32 16.92
C TRP A 23 -14.43 7.22 18.03
N GLY A 24 -14.84 7.50 19.27
CA GLY A 24 -13.97 7.40 20.44
C GLY A 24 -13.57 5.95 20.72
N LEU A 25 -12.32 5.68 21.10
CA LEU A 25 -11.90 4.33 21.48
C LEU A 25 -12.64 3.88 22.75
N PRO A 26 -12.92 2.58 22.91
CA PRO A 26 -13.53 2.04 24.12
C PRO A 26 -12.64 2.27 25.36
N ASP A 27 -11.32 2.24 25.20
CA ASP A 27 -10.36 2.41 26.30
C ASP A 27 -10.12 3.88 26.66
N ASN A 28 -10.40 4.81 25.74
CA ASN A 28 -10.24 6.24 25.96
C ASN A 28 -11.17 7.05 25.04
N THR A 29 -12.23 7.61 25.63
CA THR A 29 -13.24 8.38 24.91
C THR A 29 -12.73 9.72 24.36
N ASP A 30 -11.61 10.24 24.88
CA ASP A 30 -10.99 11.49 24.39
C ASP A 30 -10.19 11.28 23.10
N LYS A 31 -9.82 10.02 22.81
CA LYS A 31 -9.12 9.65 21.58
C LYS A 31 -10.13 9.21 20.53
N VAL A 32 -10.20 9.98 19.45
CA VAL A 32 -11.01 9.67 18.28
C VAL A 32 -10.18 8.91 17.26
N ALA A 33 -10.64 7.72 16.86
CA ALA A 33 -10.02 6.91 15.81
C ALA A 33 -10.98 6.62 14.64
N PRO A 34 -10.44 6.39 13.44
CA PRO A 34 -11.23 5.97 12.30
C PRO A 34 -11.75 4.54 12.50
N LYS A 35 -13.05 4.37 12.34
CA LYS A 35 -13.77 3.10 12.40
C LYS A 35 -14.47 2.85 11.07
N ILE A 36 -14.39 1.60 10.62
CA ILE A 36 -15.11 1.09 9.44
C ILE A 36 -16.21 0.14 9.90
N SER A 37 -17.39 0.21 9.30
CA SER A 37 -18.51 -0.70 9.62
C SER A 37 -19.25 -1.13 8.36
N TYR A 38 -19.53 -2.43 8.25
CA TYR A 38 -20.32 -3.05 7.19
C TYR A 38 -21.70 -3.43 7.75
N THR A 39 -22.76 -3.11 7.01
CA THR A 39 -24.14 -3.38 7.46
C THR A 39 -24.93 -4.11 6.40
N GLU A 40 -25.60 -5.21 6.77
CA GLU A 40 -26.43 -6.00 5.86
C GLU A 40 -27.78 -6.34 6.51
N VAL A 41 -28.81 -6.47 5.68
CA VAL A 41 -30.17 -6.80 6.13
C VAL A 41 -30.38 -8.30 6.06
N ASN A 42 -30.74 -8.92 7.18
CA ASN A 42 -31.16 -10.32 7.19
C ASN A 42 -32.61 -10.43 6.67
N PRO A 43 -32.85 -11.12 5.54
CA PRO A 43 -34.17 -11.18 4.91
C PRO A 43 -35.22 -11.98 5.72
N HIS A 44 -34.79 -12.85 6.64
CA HIS A 44 -35.71 -13.69 7.42
C HIS A 44 -36.30 -12.96 8.64
N TRP A 45 -35.53 -12.06 9.25
CA TRP A 45 -35.92 -11.36 10.48
C TRP A 45 -36.08 -9.85 10.30
N GLY A 46 -35.67 -9.30 9.15
CA GLY A 46 -35.71 -7.87 8.87
C GLY A 46 -34.72 -7.04 9.69
N TRP A 47 -33.69 -7.67 10.25
CA TRP A 47 -32.69 -6.99 11.09
C TRP A 47 -31.57 -6.39 10.25
N TYR A 48 -31.14 -5.18 10.61
CA TYR A 48 -29.91 -4.58 10.12
C TYR A 48 -28.76 -5.04 11.03
N ILE A 49 -27.91 -5.93 10.52
CA ILE A 49 -26.75 -6.44 11.24
C ILE A 49 -25.53 -5.63 10.80
N SER A 50 -24.88 -4.96 11.75
CA SER A 50 -23.70 -4.15 11.50
C SER A 50 -22.49 -4.71 12.24
N ALA A 51 -21.39 -4.89 11.52
CA ALA A 51 -20.10 -5.30 12.08
C ALA A 51 -19.04 -4.27 11.71
N GLY A 52 -18.20 -3.87 12.67
CA GLY A 52 -17.16 -2.88 12.41
C GLY A 52 -16.05 -2.90 13.43
N SER A 53 -14.84 -2.53 13.00
CA SER A 53 -13.62 -2.49 13.81
C SER A 53 -12.89 -1.17 13.63
N TYR A 54 -12.03 -0.83 14.58
CA TYR A 54 -11.16 0.33 14.47
C TYR A 54 -10.02 0.02 13.50
N MET A 55 -9.59 1.02 12.72
CA MET A 55 -8.47 0.83 11.79
C MET A 55 -7.16 0.54 12.53
N GLU A 56 -7.02 1.07 13.75
CA GLU A 56 -5.85 0.90 14.61
C GLU A 56 -5.61 -0.58 15.01
N ASP A 57 -6.69 -1.37 15.12
CA ASP A 57 -6.63 -2.80 15.44
C ASP A 57 -5.84 -3.57 14.37
N TYR A 58 -5.91 -3.13 13.10
CA TYR A 58 -5.21 -3.74 11.98
C TYR A 58 -3.76 -3.25 11.85
N ASN A 59 -3.50 -1.98 12.19
CA ASN A 59 -2.17 -1.38 12.06
C ASN A 59 -1.13 -2.09 12.92
N ASN A 60 -1.48 -2.45 14.15
CA ASN A 60 -0.55 -3.13 15.06
C ASN A 60 -0.11 -4.51 14.54
N GLY A 61 -1.03 -5.28 13.97
CA GLY A 61 -0.71 -6.55 13.32
C GLY A 61 0.13 -6.37 12.06
N ALA A 62 -0.21 -5.37 11.23
CA ALA A 62 0.50 -5.09 9.99
C ALA A 62 1.97 -4.69 10.22
N ASN A 63 2.25 -3.89 11.24
CA ASN A 63 3.61 -3.48 11.59
C ASN A 63 4.50 -4.66 11.97
N ARG A 64 3.95 -5.64 12.71
CA ARG A 64 4.72 -6.84 13.06
C ARG A 64 5.12 -7.67 11.83
N VAL A 65 4.22 -7.78 10.85
CA VAL A 65 4.50 -8.48 9.59
C VAL A 65 5.54 -7.70 8.77
N LEU A 66 5.42 -6.37 8.74
CA LEU A 66 6.39 -5.49 8.08
C LEU A 66 7.79 -5.64 8.68
N ASP A 67 7.91 -5.67 10.01
CA ASP A 67 9.20 -5.84 10.70
C ASP A 67 9.85 -7.18 10.35
N ILE A 68 9.08 -8.27 10.36
CA ILE A 68 9.59 -9.61 10.00
C ILE A 68 10.05 -9.63 8.53
N LEU A 69 9.27 -9.02 7.63
CA LEU A 69 9.64 -8.90 6.22
C LEU A 69 10.95 -8.11 6.06
N LEU A 70 11.09 -6.97 6.72
CA LEU A 70 12.30 -6.15 6.64
C LEU A 70 13.53 -6.88 7.18
N VAL A 71 13.40 -7.56 8.32
CA VAL A 71 14.51 -8.32 8.93
C VAL A 71 14.92 -9.50 8.06
N THR A 72 13.97 -10.30 7.57
CA THR A 72 14.28 -11.47 6.74
C THR A 72 14.82 -11.09 5.37
N LEU A 73 14.28 -10.04 4.75
CA LEU A 73 14.79 -9.48 3.50
C LEU A 73 16.21 -8.93 3.70
N GLY A 74 16.43 -8.12 4.74
CA GLY A 74 17.74 -7.58 5.08
C GLY A 74 18.77 -8.69 5.34
N ALA A 75 18.40 -9.70 6.12
CA ALA A 75 19.25 -10.85 6.41
C ALA A 75 19.61 -11.64 5.15
N SER A 76 18.65 -11.91 4.26
CA SER A 76 18.91 -12.65 3.03
C SER A 76 19.84 -11.88 2.07
N LEU A 77 19.67 -10.57 1.97
CA LEU A 77 20.57 -9.70 1.20
C LEU A 77 21.98 -9.65 1.80
N LEU A 78 22.10 -9.54 3.13
CA LEU A 78 23.39 -9.56 3.82
C LEU A 78 24.11 -10.90 3.67
N VAL A 79 23.39 -12.01 3.83
CA VAL A 79 23.95 -13.36 3.62
C VAL A 79 24.40 -13.53 2.18
N GLY A 80 23.57 -13.13 1.21
CA GLY A 80 23.95 -13.14 -0.21
C GLY A 80 25.20 -12.30 -0.49
N MET A 81 25.25 -11.08 0.05
CA MET A 81 26.40 -10.17 -0.08
C MET A 81 27.68 -10.79 0.50
N VAL A 82 27.60 -11.36 1.70
CA VAL A 82 28.75 -12.02 2.35
C VAL A 82 29.23 -13.23 1.54
N ILE A 83 28.31 -14.07 1.06
CA ILE A 83 28.65 -15.21 0.20
C ILE A 83 29.36 -14.73 -1.07
N ILE A 84 28.84 -13.68 -1.73
CA ILE A 84 29.48 -13.10 -2.92
C ILE A 84 30.90 -12.62 -2.60
N LEU A 85 31.12 -11.95 -1.46
CA LEU A 85 32.45 -11.47 -1.08
C LEU A 85 33.41 -12.60 -0.70
N LEU A 86 32.93 -13.68 -0.06
CA LEU A 86 33.74 -14.83 0.31
C LEU A 86 34.10 -15.71 -0.90
N PHE A 87 33.17 -15.86 -1.84
CA PHE A 87 33.36 -16.65 -3.06
C PHE A 87 33.88 -15.83 -4.23
N SER A 88 33.96 -14.50 -4.13
CA SER A 88 34.65 -13.65 -5.09
C SER A 88 36.15 -13.92 -4.93
N PRO A 89 36.76 -14.71 -5.82
CA PRO A 89 38.13 -15.12 -5.66
C PRO A 89 39.02 -13.87 -5.56
N SER A 90 39.90 -13.85 -4.56
CA SER A 90 40.88 -12.79 -4.31
C SER A 90 41.93 -12.65 -5.42
N SER A 91 41.80 -13.35 -6.54
CA SER A 91 42.55 -13.08 -7.77
C SER A 91 41.95 -11.83 -8.42
N GLY A 92 42.46 -10.68 -7.99
CA GLY A 92 42.08 -9.36 -8.44
C GLY A 92 42.39 -9.12 -9.92
N GLU A 93 41.53 -9.65 -10.78
CA GLU A 93 41.29 -9.06 -12.08
C GLU A 93 40.04 -8.21 -11.93
N THR A 94 40.28 -6.94 -11.65
CA THR A 94 39.27 -5.90 -11.68
C THR A 94 38.51 -5.98 -12.99
N PRO A 95 37.16 -5.98 -13.01
CA PRO A 95 36.43 -5.46 -14.16
C PRO A 95 36.58 -3.94 -14.16
N ALA A 96 37.81 -3.46 -14.39
CA ALA A 96 38.11 -2.11 -14.81
C ALA A 96 37.65 -1.94 -16.27
N ALA A 97 36.35 -1.97 -16.52
CA ALA A 97 35.75 -1.59 -17.79
C ALA A 97 34.22 -1.43 -17.72
N LEU A 98 33.70 -0.71 -16.72
CA LEU A 98 32.38 -0.08 -16.83
C LEU A 98 32.42 1.35 -16.27
N ASP A 99 33.48 2.08 -16.59
CA ASP A 99 33.38 3.53 -16.71
C ASP A 99 34.17 3.96 -17.96
N GLN A 100 33.49 4.70 -18.84
CA GLN A 100 34.01 5.38 -20.03
C GLN A 100 34.21 4.56 -21.33
N ALA A 101 33.11 4.11 -21.91
CA ALA A 101 32.93 4.20 -23.36
C ALA A 101 31.54 4.77 -23.64
N GLY A 102 31.51 6.09 -23.82
CA GLY A 102 30.30 6.85 -24.06
C GLY A 102 29.49 6.30 -25.22
N ALA A 103 28.19 6.15 -24.99
CA ALA A 103 27.20 6.32 -26.04
C ALA A 103 25.90 6.77 -25.39
N THR A 104 25.94 8.00 -24.91
CA THR A 104 24.77 8.87 -24.91
C THR A 104 24.15 8.83 -26.30
N ARG A 105 23.17 7.95 -26.51
CA ARG A 105 22.18 8.15 -27.54
C ARG A 105 20.82 8.07 -26.90
N VAL A 106 20.43 9.24 -26.41
CA VAL A 106 19.05 9.70 -26.39
C VAL A 106 18.38 9.24 -27.69
N ILE A 107 17.64 8.13 -27.65
CA ILE A 107 16.60 7.87 -28.66
C ILE A 107 15.44 8.76 -28.24
N ARG A 108 15.51 10.00 -28.74
CA ARG A 108 14.35 10.88 -28.86
C ARG A 108 13.48 10.23 -29.93
N SER A 109 12.59 9.32 -29.55
CA SER A 109 11.51 8.91 -30.45
C SER A 109 10.54 10.08 -30.54
N SER A 110 10.72 10.85 -31.60
CA SER A 110 9.70 11.66 -32.27
C SER A 110 8.29 11.13 -32.00
N GLY A 111 7.40 12.03 -31.61
CA GLY A 111 6.03 11.71 -31.24
C GLY A 111 5.30 10.87 -32.28
N CYS A 112 4.50 9.93 -31.78
CA CYS A 112 3.36 9.41 -32.51
C CYS A 112 2.09 10.01 -31.90
N LYS A 113 1.26 10.55 -32.78
CA LYS A 113 0.12 11.42 -32.50
C LYS A 113 -0.96 10.72 -31.67
N ARG A 114 -1.62 11.55 -30.86
CA ARG A 114 -2.96 11.37 -30.30
C ARG A 114 -3.90 10.71 -31.31
N ALA A 115 -4.41 9.52 -30.98
CA ALA A 115 -5.50 8.87 -31.68
C ALA A 115 -6.79 9.70 -31.53
N PRO A 116 -7.66 9.76 -32.54
CA PRO A 116 -8.88 10.56 -32.49
C PRO A 116 -9.88 10.00 -31.48
N ASP A 117 -10.56 10.95 -30.85
CA ASP A 117 -11.68 10.81 -29.93
C ASP A 117 -12.76 9.89 -30.49
N PHE A 118 -13.03 8.77 -29.80
CA PHE A 118 -14.15 7.89 -30.13
C PHE A 118 -15.37 8.37 -29.35
N GLN A 119 -15.99 9.43 -29.87
CA GLN A 119 -17.40 9.71 -29.64
C GLN A 119 -18.22 8.53 -30.15
N GLN A 120 -18.62 7.59 -29.28
CA GLN A 120 -19.76 6.72 -29.57
C GLN A 120 -20.61 6.46 -28.34
N ARG A 121 -21.71 7.24 -28.32
CA ARG A 121 -23.11 6.82 -28.17
C ARG A 121 -23.56 6.28 -26.81
#